data_AF-H6NKS0-F1
#
_entry.id   AF-H6NKS0-F1
#
_cell.length_a   1.000
_cell.length_b   1.000
_cell.length_c   1.000
_cell.angle_alpha   90.00
_cell.angle_beta   90.00
_cell.angle_gamma   90.00
#
_symmetry.space_group_name_H-M   'P 1'
#
loop_
_entity.id
_entity.type
_entity.pdbx_description
1 polymer ?
#
loop_
_entity_poly.entity_id
_entity_poly.type
_entity_poly.pdbx_seq_one_letter_code
_entity_poly.pdbx_strand_id
1 'polypeptide(L)'
;MGLFDMFKGDKSTEGMTPHFAFATSLLYMMQSDGEMDNEEVGQLLAVLGGEKSGGTIGVGANNRALLDRALKYIRSNSIDTFLKEAAPILTDAQKMCILVNLVDSSLADGEPERQEQELFAKFLTAFNITEQRFTPFFEVIMLKNDRSVFLDQSHPKNQPGYQVSLNV
;
A
#
# COMPACT_ATOMS: atom_id res chain seq x y z
N MET A 1 -20.35 -17.93 29.11
CA MET A 1 -19.36 -18.29 28.06
C MET A 1 -19.11 -19.80 28.14
N GLY A 2 -18.98 -20.50 27.01
CA GLY A 2 -19.13 -21.95 26.93
C GLY A 2 -17.85 -22.73 26.57
N LEU A 3 -17.79 -23.98 27.01
CA LEU A 3 -16.70 -24.96 26.83
C LEU A 3 -16.34 -25.27 25.35
N PHE A 4 -17.20 -24.90 24.39
CA PHE A 4 -16.96 -25.11 22.96
C PHE A 4 -16.03 -24.07 22.31
N ASP A 5 -15.79 -22.94 22.97
CA ASP A 5 -14.83 -21.94 22.49
C ASP A 5 -13.37 -22.41 22.67
N MET A 6 -13.11 -23.41 23.53
CA MET A 6 -11.78 -24.02 23.73
C MET A 6 -11.35 -24.99 22.61
N PHE A 7 -12.27 -25.44 21.75
CA PHE A 7 -12.01 -26.42 20.68
C PHE A 7 -11.79 -25.81 19.30
N LYS A 8 -11.90 -24.48 19.16
CA LYS A 8 -11.43 -23.79 17.96
C LYS A 8 -9.91 -23.75 18.03
N GLY A 9 -9.30 -24.81 17.48
CA GLY A 9 -7.85 -24.94 17.36
C GLY A 9 -7.22 -23.68 16.79
N ASP A 10 -6.01 -23.43 17.29
CA ASP A 10 -5.10 -22.35 16.92
C ASP A 10 -5.09 -22.10 15.39
N LYS A 11 -5.91 -21.14 14.96
CA LYS A 11 -5.92 -20.54 13.64
C LYS A 11 -5.74 -19.06 13.86
N SER A 12 -4.51 -18.58 13.83
CA SER A 12 -4.18 -17.14 13.83
C SER A 12 -4.60 -16.45 12.52
N THR A 13 -5.84 -16.69 12.08
CA THR A 13 -6.60 -15.90 11.10
C THR A 13 -7.55 -14.92 11.78
N GLU A 14 -7.71 -14.97 13.11
CA GLU A 14 -8.48 -14.01 13.90
C GLU A 14 -7.57 -12.85 14.36
N GLY A 15 -7.97 -11.60 14.11
CA GLY A 15 -7.23 -10.39 14.53
C GLY A 15 -6.33 -9.75 13.47
N MET A 16 -5.78 -8.57 13.78
CA MET A 16 -4.91 -7.81 12.88
C MET A 16 -3.57 -8.55 12.69
N THR A 17 -3.26 -8.97 11.45
CA THR A 17 -1.97 -9.59 11.10
C THR A 17 -1.19 -8.68 10.15
N PRO A 18 0.15 -8.80 10.04
CA PRO A 18 0.92 -7.93 9.16
C PRO A 18 0.50 -7.98 7.69
N HIS A 19 0.18 -9.17 7.17
CA HIS A 19 -0.28 -9.33 5.78
C HIS A 19 -1.68 -8.74 5.58
N PHE A 20 -2.55 -8.86 6.59
CA PHE A 20 -3.86 -8.23 6.58
C PHE A 20 -3.74 -6.71 6.63
N ALA A 21 -2.93 -6.16 7.54
CA ALA A 21 -2.64 -4.74 7.62
C ALA A 21 -2.09 -4.20 6.28
N PHE A 22 -1.21 -4.94 5.61
CA PHE A 22 -0.70 -4.56 4.30
C PHE A 22 -1.80 -4.42 3.24
N ALA A 23 -2.60 -5.47 3.03
CA ALA A 23 -3.69 -5.45 2.07
C ALA A 23 -4.75 -4.38 2.39
N THR A 24 -5.10 -4.23 3.66
CA THR A 24 -6.04 -3.21 4.13
C THR A 24 -5.51 -1.79 3.95
N SER A 25 -4.19 -1.56 4.11
CA SER A 25 -3.58 -0.25 3.88
C SER A 25 -3.72 0.19 2.43
N LEU A 26 -3.43 -0.71 1.49
CA LEU A 26 -3.57 -0.44 0.05
C LEU A 26 -5.02 -0.09 -0.31
N LEU A 27 -5.98 -0.87 0.21
CA LEU A 27 -7.40 -0.61 -0.04
C LEU A 27 -7.92 0.69 0.56
N TYR A 28 -7.40 1.14 1.70
CA TYR A 28 -7.76 2.47 2.23
C TYR A 28 -7.27 3.58 1.31
N MET A 29 -6.09 3.42 0.69
CA MET A 29 -5.53 4.40 -0.25
C MET A 29 -6.34 4.46 -1.54
N MET A 30 -6.55 3.31 -2.18
CA MET A 30 -7.31 3.16 -3.42
C MET A 30 -8.82 3.46 -3.29
N GLN A 31 -9.34 3.67 -2.07
CA GLN A 31 -10.73 4.08 -1.86
C GLN A 31 -10.83 5.56 -1.44
N SER A 32 -9.72 6.26 -1.34
CA SER A 32 -9.70 7.60 -0.75
C SER A 32 -10.40 8.65 -1.61
N ASP A 33 -10.45 8.46 -2.93
CA ASP A 33 -11.18 9.28 -3.91
C ASP A 33 -12.56 8.69 -4.29
N GLY A 34 -12.77 7.40 -4.03
CA GLY A 34 -14.06 6.70 -4.13
C GLY A 34 -14.26 5.87 -5.40
N GLU A 35 -13.30 5.89 -6.32
CA GLU A 35 -13.28 5.05 -7.53
C GLU A 35 -12.04 4.15 -7.49
N MET A 36 -12.17 2.91 -7.96
CA MET A 36 -11.02 2.00 -8.09
C MET A 36 -10.82 1.70 -9.57
N ASP A 37 -9.70 2.14 -10.13
CA ASP A 37 -9.38 1.96 -11.53
C ASP A 37 -8.68 0.61 -11.81
N ASN A 38 -8.64 0.21 -13.08
CA ASN A 38 -8.10 -1.10 -13.48
C ASN A 38 -6.59 -1.21 -13.17
N GLU A 39 -5.86 -0.11 -13.27
CA GLU A 39 -4.46 0.02 -12.90
C GLU A 39 -4.24 -0.30 -11.42
N GLU A 40 -5.02 0.30 -10.52
CA GLU A 40 -4.93 0.10 -9.07
C GLU A 40 -5.26 -1.34 -8.67
N VAL A 41 -6.30 -1.92 -9.28
CA VAL A 41 -6.63 -3.34 -9.11
C VAL A 41 -5.49 -4.22 -9.60
N GLY A 42 -4.91 -3.90 -10.77
CA GLY A 42 -3.76 -4.62 -11.32
C GLY A 42 -2.55 -4.60 -10.38
N GLN A 43 -2.26 -3.46 -9.77
CA GLN A 43 -1.18 -3.31 -8.79
C GLN A 43 -1.47 -4.07 -7.50
N LEU A 44 -2.71 -3.99 -6.98
CA LEU A 44 -3.14 -4.76 -5.82
C LEU A 44 -2.93 -6.27 -6.03
N LEU A 45 -3.28 -6.77 -7.23
CA LEU A 45 -3.05 -8.16 -7.61
C LEU A 45 -1.56 -8.52 -7.72
N ALA A 46 -0.74 -7.62 -8.28
CA ALA A 46 0.70 -7.82 -8.41
C ALA A 46 1.39 -7.87 -7.04
N VAL A 47 0.96 -7.01 -6.12
CA VAL A 47 1.56 -6.85 -4.78
C VAL A 47 1.13 -7.96 -3.82
N LEU A 48 -0.15 -8.37 -3.84
CA LEU A 48 -0.65 -9.42 -2.96
C LEU A 48 -0.33 -10.84 -3.48
N GLY A 49 0.09 -10.97 -4.74
CA GLY A 49 0.44 -12.24 -5.36
C GLY A 49 -0.72 -12.81 -6.18
N GLY A 50 -0.65 -12.59 -7.49
CA GLY A 50 -1.56 -13.18 -8.45
C GLY A 50 -1.31 -14.70 -8.60
N GLU A 51 -2.39 -15.48 -8.70
CA GLU A 51 -2.36 -16.88 -9.09
C GLU A 51 -2.98 -17.02 -10.49
N LYS A 52 -2.36 -17.84 -11.34
CA LYS A 52 -2.94 -18.19 -12.64
C LYS A 52 -3.85 -19.39 -12.46
N SER A 53 -5.15 -19.23 -12.70
CA SER A 53 -6.10 -20.34 -12.76
C SER A 53 -6.98 -20.21 -14.00
N GLY A 54 -7.01 -21.27 -14.82
CA GLY A 54 -7.91 -21.34 -15.98
C GLY A 54 -7.70 -20.29 -17.08
N GLY A 55 -6.50 -19.69 -17.20
CA GLY A 55 -6.22 -18.66 -18.21
C GLY A 55 -6.60 -17.23 -17.80
N THR A 56 -7.15 -17.04 -16.60
CA THR A 56 -7.37 -15.73 -15.99
C THR A 56 -6.30 -15.48 -14.92
N ILE A 57 -5.67 -14.31 -14.96
CA ILE A 57 -4.80 -13.84 -13.87
C ILE A 57 -5.72 -13.25 -12.80
N GLY A 58 -5.73 -13.83 -11.61
CA GLY A 58 -6.50 -13.34 -10.48
C GLY A 58 -5.69 -13.44 -9.19
N VAL A 59 -6.29 -13.09 -8.05
CA VAL A 59 -5.69 -13.41 -6.75
C VAL A 59 -5.85 -14.89 -6.46
N GLY A 60 -4.80 -15.53 -5.96
CA GLY A 60 -4.90 -16.90 -5.50
C GLY A 60 -5.91 -17.12 -4.40
N ALA A 61 -6.33 -18.37 -4.17
CA ALA A 61 -7.42 -18.69 -3.23
C ALA A 61 -7.19 -18.08 -1.83
N ASN A 62 -5.95 -18.07 -1.35
CA ASN A 62 -5.56 -17.47 -0.07
C ASN A 62 -5.66 -15.93 -0.07
N ASN A 63 -5.29 -15.29 -1.19
CA ASN A 63 -5.29 -13.84 -1.32
C ASN A 63 -6.68 -13.27 -1.60
N ARG A 64 -7.58 -14.06 -2.21
CA ARG A 64 -8.99 -13.70 -2.34
C ARG A 64 -9.68 -13.61 -0.99
N ALA A 65 -9.45 -14.59 -0.10
CA ALA A 65 -10.00 -14.56 1.26
C ALA A 65 -9.45 -13.37 2.07
N LEU A 66 -8.17 -13.02 1.88
CA LEU A 66 -7.55 -11.85 2.48
C LEU A 66 -8.20 -10.55 1.99
N LEU A 67 -8.39 -10.39 0.69
CA LEU A 67 -9.03 -9.23 0.08
C LEU A 67 -10.49 -9.08 0.49
N ASP A 68 -11.27 -10.16 0.43
CA ASP A 68 -12.68 -10.15 0.86
C ASP A 68 -12.80 -9.71 2.33
N ARG A 69 -11.86 -10.17 3.17
CA ARG A 69 -11.78 -9.75 4.56
C ARG A 69 -11.43 -8.27 4.68
N ALA A 70 -10.45 -7.78 3.91
CA ALA A 70 -10.01 -6.40 3.96
C ALA A 70 -11.10 -5.43 3.48
N LEU A 71 -11.78 -5.75 2.38
CA LEU A 71 -12.96 -5.02 1.88
C LEU A 71 -14.12 -4.99 2.89
N LYS A 72 -14.35 -6.07 3.64
CA LYS A 72 -15.34 -6.05 4.74
C LYS A 72 -14.91 -5.13 5.87
N TYR A 73 -13.61 -5.11 6.19
CA TYR A 73 -13.06 -4.30 7.27
C TYR A 73 -13.15 -2.80 6.97
N ILE A 74 -12.70 -2.35 5.78
CA ILE A 74 -12.69 -0.92 5.42
C ILE A 74 -14.11 -0.32 5.37
N ARG A 75 -15.12 -1.13 5.01
CA ARG A 75 -16.53 -0.71 5.01
C ARG A 75 -17.12 -0.47 6.40
N SER A 76 -16.49 -1.00 7.44
CA SER A 76 -17.04 -1.00 8.80
C SER A 76 -16.16 -0.22 9.80
N ASN A 77 -14.95 0.16 9.41
CA ASN A 77 -13.98 0.81 10.28
C ASN A 77 -13.37 2.03 9.61
N SER A 78 -13.14 3.09 10.38
CA SER A 78 -12.40 4.26 9.90
C SER A 78 -10.91 3.95 9.81
N ILE A 79 -10.21 4.74 8.99
CA ILE A 79 -8.74 4.69 8.91
C ILE A 79 -8.08 4.90 10.29
N ASP A 80 -8.63 5.77 11.14
CA ASP A 80 -8.02 6.05 12.44
C ASP A 80 -8.14 4.85 13.41
N THR A 81 -9.23 4.08 13.31
CA THR A 81 -9.38 2.81 14.03
C THR A 81 -8.40 1.78 13.51
N PHE A 82 -8.31 1.63 12.18
CA PHE A 82 -7.36 0.73 11.54
C PHE A 82 -5.92 0.98 11.96
N LEU A 83 -5.47 2.25 11.88
CA LEU A 83 -4.10 2.61 12.19
C LEU A 83 -3.74 2.34 13.66
N LYS A 84 -4.68 2.52 14.60
CA LYS A 84 -4.50 2.16 16.01
C LYS A 84 -4.31 0.66 16.23
N GLU A 85 -4.96 -0.17 15.41
CA GLU A 85 -4.85 -1.63 15.47
C GLU A 85 -3.59 -2.16 14.75
N ALA A 86 -3.27 -1.57 13.59
CA ALA A 86 -2.20 -2.03 12.72
C ALA A 86 -0.82 -1.55 13.17
N ALA A 87 -0.65 -0.28 13.54
CA ALA A 87 0.67 0.28 13.83
C ALA A 87 1.45 -0.45 14.96
N PRO A 88 0.82 -0.96 16.03
CA PRO A 88 1.54 -1.67 17.11
C PRO A 88 2.07 -3.05 16.70
N ILE A 89 1.43 -3.74 15.75
CA ILE A 89 1.82 -5.11 15.35
C ILE A 89 2.84 -5.14 14.22
N LEU A 90 3.09 -4.01 13.57
CA LEU A 90 3.99 -3.89 12.42
C LEU A 90 5.41 -3.54 12.88
N THR A 91 6.36 -4.32 12.37
CA THR A 91 7.78 -3.97 12.43
C THR A 91 8.09 -2.72 11.60
N ASP A 92 9.22 -2.08 11.88
CA ASP A 92 9.68 -0.92 11.12
C ASP A 92 9.80 -1.20 9.61
N ALA A 93 10.38 -2.35 9.25
CA ALA A 93 10.50 -2.77 7.85
C ALA A 93 9.13 -2.95 7.17
N GLN A 94 8.14 -3.50 7.88
CA GLN A 94 6.78 -3.65 7.34
C GLN A 94 6.09 -2.30 7.17
N LYS A 95 6.27 -1.35 8.10
CA LYS A 95 5.75 0.02 7.98
C LYS A 95 6.34 0.74 6.76
N MET A 96 7.66 0.67 6.58
CA MET A 96 8.33 1.24 5.41
C MET A 96 7.85 0.60 4.10
N CYS A 97 7.69 -0.73 4.09
CA CYS A 97 7.17 -1.46 2.93
C CYS A 97 5.75 -1.00 2.56
N ILE A 98 4.86 -0.87 3.55
CA ILE A 98 3.52 -0.31 3.35
C ILE A 98 3.61 1.08 2.72
N LEU A 99 4.34 2.02 3.33
CA LEU A 99 4.42 3.40 2.85
C LEU A 99 4.92 3.51 1.41
N VAL A 100 5.95 2.74 1.03
CA VAL A 100 6.47 2.71 -0.33
C VAL A 100 5.41 2.20 -1.32
N ASN A 101 4.66 1.16 -0.97
CA ASN A 101 3.58 0.67 -1.84
C ASN A 101 2.43 1.67 -1.93
N LEU A 102 2.10 2.40 -0.85
CA LEU A 102 1.05 3.42 -0.90
C LEU A 102 1.39 4.55 -1.86
N VAL A 103 2.62 5.08 -1.79
CA VAL A 103 3.08 6.13 -2.72
C VAL A 103 3.16 5.61 -4.14
N ASP A 104 3.63 4.38 -4.34
CA ASP A 104 3.71 3.79 -5.66
C ASP A 104 2.33 3.61 -6.30
N SER A 105 1.29 3.36 -5.49
CA SER A 105 -0.10 3.35 -5.95
C SER A 105 -0.61 4.73 -6.30
N SER A 106 -0.49 5.70 -5.40
CA SER A 106 -1.00 7.05 -5.64
C SER A 106 -0.29 7.81 -6.78
N LEU A 107 0.94 7.42 -7.13
CA LEU A 107 1.69 8.02 -8.25
C LEU A 107 1.51 7.29 -9.58
N ALA A 108 0.70 6.22 -9.64
CA ALA A 108 0.53 5.43 -10.86
C ALA A 108 -0.09 6.24 -12.01
N ASP A 109 -1.05 7.10 -11.69
CA ASP A 109 -1.83 7.90 -12.65
C ASP A 109 -1.38 9.38 -12.72
N GLY A 110 -0.32 9.74 -11.99
CA GLY A 110 0.28 11.07 -12.04
C GLY A 110 0.61 11.62 -10.66
N GLU A 111 0.09 12.80 -10.35
CA GLU A 111 0.30 13.46 -9.05
C GLU A 111 -0.80 13.04 -8.06
N PRO A 112 -0.48 12.77 -6.79
CA PRO A 112 -1.47 12.30 -5.84
C PRO A 112 -2.51 13.38 -5.56
N GLU A 113 -3.76 12.98 -5.45
CA GLU A 113 -4.83 13.90 -5.06
C GLU A 113 -4.66 14.37 -3.61
N ARG A 114 -5.32 15.48 -3.27
CA ARG A 114 -5.28 16.02 -1.90
C ARG A 114 -5.71 14.99 -0.85
N GLN A 115 -6.71 14.16 -1.17
CA GLN A 115 -7.25 13.16 -0.24
C GLN A 115 -6.22 12.06 0.06
N GLU A 116 -5.49 11.61 -0.96
CA GLU A 116 -4.39 10.66 -0.83
C GLU A 116 -3.23 11.23 -0.02
N GLN A 117 -2.88 12.50 -0.24
CA GLN A 117 -1.84 13.19 0.54
C GLN A 117 -2.21 13.27 2.03
N GLU A 118 -3.45 13.66 2.34
CA GLU A 118 -3.95 13.73 3.72
C GLU A 118 -4.00 12.33 4.36
N LEU A 119 -4.38 11.31 3.60
CA LEU A 119 -4.38 9.92 4.06
C LEU A 119 -2.96 9.40 4.33
N PHE A 120 -2.02 9.66 3.42
CA PHE A 120 -0.62 9.28 3.57
C PHE A 120 0.02 9.92 4.81
N ALA A 121 -0.29 11.19 5.09
CA ALA A 121 0.17 11.88 6.30
C ALA A 121 -0.31 11.19 7.59
N LYS A 122 -1.53 10.60 7.59
CA LYS A 122 -2.01 9.80 8.72
C LYS A 122 -1.18 8.52 8.91
N PHE A 123 -0.80 7.85 7.83
CA PHE A 123 0.08 6.67 7.88
C PHE A 123 1.45 7.02 8.46
N LEU A 124 2.10 8.08 7.99
CA LEU A 124 3.38 8.55 8.53
C LEU A 124 3.29 8.81 10.05
N THR A 125 2.26 9.55 10.46
CA THR A 125 2.01 9.88 11.86
C THR A 125 1.80 8.62 12.71
N ALA A 126 0.90 7.72 12.29
CA ALA A 126 0.59 6.50 13.03
C ALA A 126 1.78 5.53 13.09
N PHE A 127 2.62 5.50 12.05
CA PHE A 127 3.80 4.65 12.00
C PHE A 127 5.02 5.26 12.72
N ASN A 128 4.91 6.52 13.16
CA ASN A 128 6.00 7.30 13.77
C ASN A 128 7.20 7.41 12.81
N ILE A 129 6.92 7.71 11.54
CA ILE A 129 7.92 7.90 10.49
C ILE A 129 7.85 9.37 10.06
N THR A 130 8.96 10.08 10.18
CA THR A 130 9.04 11.48 9.77
C THR A 130 9.10 11.58 8.25
N GLU A 131 8.60 12.70 7.70
CA GLU A 131 8.75 13.00 6.27
C GLU A 131 10.22 12.95 5.86
N GLN A 132 11.11 13.60 6.63
CA GLN A 132 12.56 13.59 6.37
C GLN A 132 13.12 12.17 6.23
N ARG A 133 12.69 11.24 7.08
CA ARG A 133 13.12 9.84 7.02
C ARG A 133 12.60 9.14 5.76
N PHE A 134 11.40 9.50 5.32
CA PHE A 134 10.74 8.88 4.19
C PHE A 134 11.13 9.50 2.83
N THR A 135 11.60 10.76 2.81
CA THR A 135 11.97 11.51 1.59
C THR A 135 12.83 10.72 0.61
N PRO A 136 13.92 10.01 1.00
CA PRO A 136 14.74 9.29 0.04
C PRO A 136 13.98 8.16 -0.69
N PHE A 137 13.00 7.54 -0.03
CA PHE A 137 12.18 6.49 -0.63
C PHE A 137 11.16 7.10 -1.61
N PHE A 138 10.56 8.22 -1.22
CA PHE A 138 9.66 8.99 -2.08
C PHE A 138 10.36 9.44 -3.37
N GLU A 139 11.59 9.99 -3.28
CA GLU A 139 12.40 10.40 -4.42
C GLU A 139 12.68 9.24 -5.40
N VAL A 140 12.95 8.04 -4.88
CA VAL A 140 13.15 6.83 -5.71
C VAL A 140 11.87 6.44 -6.45
N ILE A 141 10.70 6.55 -5.81
CA ILE A 141 9.42 6.21 -6.44
C ILE A 141 9.06 7.27 -7.50
N MET A 142 9.29 8.55 -7.22
CA MET A 142 9.14 9.60 -8.24
C MET A 142 10.03 9.33 -9.45
N LEU A 143 11.30 8.95 -9.23
CA LEU A 143 12.20 8.56 -10.31
C LEU A 143 11.64 7.36 -11.11
N LYS A 144 11.10 6.35 -10.44
CA LYS A 144 10.49 5.17 -11.09
C LYS A 144 9.32 5.58 -12.01
N ASN A 145 8.50 6.55 -11.59
CA ASN A 145 7.28 6.95 -12.30
C ASN A 145 7.48 8.10 -13.31
N ASP A 146 8.64 8.76 -13.32
CA ASP A 146 8.97 9.86 -14.25
C ASP A 146 9.22 9.34 -15.69
N ARG A 147 8.13 9.11 -16.43
CA ARG A 147 8.19 8.69 -17.85
C ARG A 147 8.67 9.80 -18.78
N SER A 148 8.66 11.05 -18.32
CA SER A 148 9.03 12.21 -19.14
C SER A 148 10.51 12.19 -19.52
N VAL A 149 11.36 11.55 -18.71
CA VAL A 149 12.77 11.23 -19.02
C VAL A 149 12.94 10.57 -20.39
N PHE A 150 11.98 9.79 -20.87
CA PHE A 150 12.06 9.13 -22.18
C PHE A 150 11.40 9.92 -23.32
N LEU A 151 10.51 10.85 -23.01
CA LEU A 151 9.63 11.51 -23.99
C LEU A 151 10.03 12.98 -24.25
N ASP A 152 10.53 13.66 -23.24
CA ASP A 152 10.99 15.05 -23.33
C ASP A 152 12.50 15.10 -23.60
N GLN A 153 12.88 15.50 -24.81
CA GLN A 153 14.28 15.66 -25.20
C GLN A 153 15.00 16.77 -24.44
N SER A 154 14.25 17.71 -23.84
CA SER A 154 14.77 18.82 -23.04
C SER A 154 14.75 18.54 -21.53
N HIS A 155 14.38 17.32 -21.12
CA HIS A 155 14.23 16.97 -19.72
C HIS A 155 15.51 17.28 -18.92
N PRO A 156 15.43 17.98 -17.77
CA PRO A 156 16.61 18.45 -17.04
C PRO A 156 17.51 17.31 -16.54
N LYS A 157 16.95 16.12 -16.28
CA LYS A 157 17.73 14.94 -15.88
C LYS A 157 18.45 14.23 -17.04
N ASN A 158 18.21 14.66 -18.29
CA ASN A 158 18.87 14.11 -19.48
C ASN A 158 20.13 14.90 -19.89
N GLN A 159 20.47 15.96 -19.16
CA GLN A 159 21.62 16.81 -19.49
C GLN A 159 22.94 16.03 -19.37
N PRO A 160 23.92 16.24 -20.27
CA PRO A 160 25.23 15.60 -20.18
C PRO A 160 25.89 15.86 -18.82
N GLY A 161 26.36 14.80 -18.17
CA GLY A 161 27.01 14.88 -16.85
C GLY A 161 26.06 14.92 -15.65
N TYR A 162 24.74 14.91 -15.86
CA TYR A 162 23.79 14.70 -14.77
C TYR A 162 23.95 13.30 -14.17
N GLN A 163 23.94 13.22 -12.84
CA GLN A 163 23.97 11.96 -12.09
C GLN A 163 22.83 11.95 -11.08
N VAL A 164 22.00 10.90 -11.12
CA VAL A 164 20.97 10.68 -10.10
C VAL A 164 21.66 10.45 -8.75
N SER A 165 21.24 11.21 -7.74
CA SER A 165 21.67 11.08 -6.35
C SER A 165 20.46 11.19 -5.44
N LEU A 166 20.53 10.52 -4.28
CA LEU A 166 19.51 10.62 -3.25
C LEU A 166 19.94 11.65 -2.22
N ASN A 167 19.00 12.43 -1.71
CA ASN A 167 19.26 13.34 -0.60
C ASN A 167 19.24 12.52 0.70
N VAL A 168 20.40 12.02 1.13
CA VAL A 168 20.56 11.18 2.34
C VAL A 168 21.08 11.99 3.53
#